data_AF-A0A841C7L4-F1
#
_entry.id   AF-A0A841C7L4-F1
#
_cell.length_a   1.000
_cell.length_b   1.000
_cell.length_c   1.000
_cell.angle_alpha   90.00
_cell.angle_beta   90.00
_cell.angle_gamma   90.00
#
_symmetry.space_group_name_H-M   'P 1'
#
loop_
_entity.id
_entity.type
_entity.pdbx_description
1 polymer ?
#
loop_
_entity_poly.entity_id
_entity_poly.type
_entity_poly.pdbx_seq_one_letter_code
_entity_poly.pdbx_strand_id
1 'polypeptide(L)'
;MTDGRINSDCGWKMSEIKRNRHHYVPKFYLRNFSSSSKSIGTFAVEEDVYIEDASIRTMGQAQNLYGKTNEVEEELGKIETKSGEIIKEIIRSKKLPLKGSKEYLQLIYFIVISDLRTLKMNEIATEQQRRFKNAVIDGVKGDLTKISDEVKKIIDYDEKENSLILLSTASTLQKCLFDLELCLINNNSRNREFITTDSPIIKDNILAKGLNGKSSGLGFGCLGLEIYFPLSPRLCLFLYDSRVYDIGSKNKEYYIKNDKIIDKMNKYFYLNSSSNIYFSKKVTESYLRKNVVRRNKISKRELLDNSFKQFVNSKGEDSLYEFQFDILKEKLNLPFIKLTKYALHVPPNTTAGFYERDDIKLVRLFSNQFGKLQI
;
A
#
# COMPACT_ATOMS: atom_id res chain seq x y z
N MET A 1 -20.88 -12.11 73.07
CA MET A 1 -20.62 -12.98 71.91
C MET A 1 -20.46 -12.08 70.70
N THR A 2 -19.33 -12.28 70.03
CA THR A 2 -18.66 -11.37 69.10
C THR A 2 -19.33 -11.33 67.74
N ASP A 3 -19.59 -10.10 67.28
CA ASP A 3 -19.92 -9.74 65.90
C ASP A 3 -18.68 -9.95 65.01
N GLY A 4 -18.77 -10.96 64.14
CA GLY A 4 -17.69 -11.38 63.24
C GLY A 4 -17.93 -10.84 61.83
N ARG A 5 -17.22 -9.76 61.49
CA ARG A 5 -17.03 -9.30 60.11
C ARG A 5 -16.36 -10.39 59.28
N ILE A 6 -16.96 -10.75 58.15
CA ILE A 6 -16.26 -11.45 57.06
C ILE A 6 -16.17 -10.49 55.88
N ASN A 7 -14.96 -9.99 55.65
CA ASN A 7 -14.53 -9.40 54.39
C ASN A 7 -14.64 -10.46 53.29
N SER A 8 -15.25 -10.10 52.16
CA SER A 8 -14.94 -10.73 50.87
C SER A 8 -14.85 -9.66 49.80
N ASP A 9 -13.69 -9.00 49.79
CA ASP A 9 -13.15 -8.40 48.58
C ASP A 9 -13.02 -9.49 47.50
N CYS A 10 -13.94 -9.49 46.54
CA CYS A 10 -13.73 -10.15 45.26
C CYS A 10 -13.74 -9.08 44.17
N GLY A 11 -12.61 -8.39 44.11
CA GLY A 11 -12.26 -7.51 43.00
C GLY A 11 -12.10 -8.31 41.72
N TRP A 12 -13.14 -8.35 40.91
CA TRP A 12 -12.99 -8.43 39.47
C TRP A 12 -13.03 -7.01 38.94
N LYS A 13 -11.88 -6.32 38.96
CA LYS A 13 -11.66 -5.27 37.97
C LYS A 13 -11.69 -5.97 36.62
N MET A 14 -12.85 -5.95 35.95
CA MET A 14 -12.91 -5.95 34.50
C MET A 14 -11.95 -4.83 34.09
N SER A 15 -10.71 -5.18 33.76
CA SER A 15 -9.83 -4.28 33.06
C SER A 15 -10.61 -3.88 31.83
N GLU A 16 -11.03 -2.61 31.78
CA GLU A 16 -11.48 -2.02 30.53
C GLU A 16 -10.41 -2.39 29.51
N ILE A 17 -10.75 -3.27 28.56
CA ILE A 17 -9.92 -3.52 27.41
C ILE A 17 -9.89 -2.16 26.71
N LYS A 18 -8.88 -1.35 27.01
CA LYS A 18 -8.65 -0.05 26.41
C LYS A 18 -8.47 -0.33 24.93
N ARG A 19 -9.54 -0.14 24.16
CA ARG A 19 -9.58 -0.52 22.74
C ARG A 19 -8.50 0.27 22.02
N ASN A 20 -7.38 -0.37 21.72
CA ASN A 20 -6.26 0.30 21.12
C ASN A 20 -6.57 0.57 19.65
N ARG A 21 -6.32 1.80 19.19
CA ARG A 21 -6.57 2.20 17.81
C ARG A 21 -5.21 2.52 17.18
N HIS A 22 -4.86 1.79 16.13
CA HIS A 22 -3.59 1.95 15.44
C HIS A 22 -3.81 2.67 14.11
N HIS A 23 -2.94 3.63 13.80
CA HIS A 23 -3.06 4.43 12.58
C HIS A 23 -2.37 3.72 11.40
N TYR A 24 -3.17 3.18 10.48
CA TYR A 24 -2.64 2.63 9.22
C TYR A 24 -2.35 3.72 8.17
N VAL A 25 -2.86 4.94 8.35
CA VAL A 25 -2.34 6.13 7.65
C VAL A 25 -1.79 7.13 8.68
N PRO A 26 -0.54 7.61 8.53
CA PRO A 26 0.05 8.50 9.51
C PRO A 26 -0.71 9.81 9.64
N LYS A 27 -0.92 10.28 10.87
CA LYS A 27 -1.55 11.59 11.12
C LYS A 27 -0.75 12.72 10.52
N PHE A 28 0.59 12.67 10.62
CA PHE A 28 1.45 13.72 10.06
C PHE A 28 1.25 13.85 8.55
N TYR A 29 1.05 12.73 7.86
CA TYR A 29 0.84 12.71 6.41
C TYR A 29 -0.51 13.32 6.04
N LEU A 30 -1.59 12.93 6.74
CA LEU A 30 -2.92 13.52 6.51
C LEU A 30 -2.92 15.04 6.75
N ARG A 31 -2.13 15.53 7.72
CA ARG A 31 -1.99 16.97 7.97
C ARG A 31 -1.45 17.76 6.77
N ASN A 32 -0.71 17.14 5.85
CA ASN A 32 -0.23 17.81 4.64
C ASN A 32 -1.37 18.19 3.67
N PHE A 33 -2.54 17.57 3.81
CA PHE A 33 -3.76 17.85 3.05
C PHE A 33 -4.77 18.67 3.85
N SER A 34 -4.46 19.01 5.09
CA SER A 34 -5.33 19.74 5.99
C SER A 34 -5.03 21.23 5.98
N SER A 35 -6.08 22.06 5.98
CA SER A 35 -5.96 23.49 6.22
C SER A 35 -5.92 23.86 7.71
N SER A 36 -6.37 22.98 8.61
CA SER A 36 -6.48 23.27 10.06
C SER A 36 -5.52 22.45 10.93
N SER A 37 -4.80 21.48 10.35
CA SER A 37 -4.00 20.42 11.00
C SER A 37 -4.78 19.46 11.93
N LYS A 38 -6.08 19.73 12.16
CA LYS A 38 -6.96 18.95 13.07
C LYS A 38 -8.06 18.19 12.33
N SER A 39 -8.57 18.78 11.24
CA SER A 39 -9.61 18.21 10.40
C SER A 39 -9.15 18.04 8.95
N ILE A 40 -9.80 17.16 8.22
CA ILE A 40 -9.55 16.91 6.80
C ILE A 40 -10.87 16.66 6.09
N GLY A 41 -10.96 17.06 4.83
CA GLY A 41 -12.09 16.67 4.00
C GLY A 41 -11.97 15.18 3.70
N THR A 42 -13.06 14.45 3.87
CA THR A 42 -13.13 13.01 3.64
C THR A 42 -14.33 12.70 2.77
N PHE A 43 -14.17 11.73 1.87
CA PHE A 43 -15.30 11.10 1.22
C PHE A 43 -15.24 9.62 1.54
N ALA A 44 -16.25 9.17 2.28
CA ALA A 44 -16.41 7.79 2.73
C ALA A 44 -17.03 7.00 1.56
N VAL A 45 -16.24 6.09 0.99
CA VAL A 45 -16.50 5.49 -0.32
C VAL A 45 -17.65 4.49 -0.26
N GLU A 46 -17.74 3.68 0.80
CA GLU A 46 -18.80 2.68 0.96
C GLU A 46 -20.14 3.36 1.29
N GLU A 47 -20.10 4.41 2.11
CA GLU A 47 -21.28 5.16 2.52
C GLU A 47 -21.74 6.20 1.48
N ASP A 48 -20.91 6.51 0.46
CA ASP A 48 -21.16 7.55 -0.54
C ASP A 48 -21.37 8.96 0.07
N VAL A 49 -20.69 9.22 1.19
CA VAL A 49 -20.84 10.45 1.99
C VAL A 49 -19.65 11.38 1.85
N TYR A 50 -19.92 12.65 1.52
CA TYR A 50 -18.96 13.74 1.62
C TYR A 50 -18.96 14.35 3.03
N ILE A 51 -17.79 14.48 3.63
CA ILE A 51 -17.58 15.03 4.96
C ILE A 51 -16.55 16.16 4.85
N GLU A 52 -16.97 17.39 5.12
CA GLU A 52 -16.08 18.55 4.98
C GLU A 52 -14.98 18.61 6.04
N ASP A 53 -15.28 18.18 7.26
CA ASP A 53 -14.42 18.33 8.45
C ASP A 53 -14.36 17.06 9.31
N ALA A 54 -13.79 15.98 8.77
CA ALA A 54 -13.52 14.78 9.54
C ALA A 54 -12.30 14.98 10.47
N SER A 55 -12.34 14.48 11.69
CA SER A 55 -11.20 14.57 12.61
C SER A 55 -10.05 13.68 12.14
N ILE A 56 -8.85 14.26 11.93
CA ILE A 56 -7.64 13.49 11.58
C ILE A 56 -7.31 12.45 12.66
N ARG A 57 -7.67 12.71 13.91
CA ARG A 57 -7.47 11.76 15.02
C ARG A 57 -8.20 10.44 14.78
N THR A 58 -9.35 10.47 14.10
CA THR A 58 -10.22 9.31 13.94
C THR A 58 -10.16 8.68 12.55
N MET A 59 -9.54 9.35 11.58
CA MET A 59 -9.35 8.84 10.22
C MET A 59 -8.10 7.97 10.10
N GLY A 60 -8.10 7.03 9.16
CA GLY A 60 -6.93 6.20 8.84
C GLY A 60 -6.48 5.29 9.98
N GLN A 61 -7.40 4.78 10.81
CA GLN A 61 -7.11 3.90 11.94
C GLN A 61 -8.02 2.67 11.98
N ALA A 62 -7.52 1.59 12.58
CA ALA A 62 -8.29 0.38 12.86
C ALA A 62 -8.04 -0.08 14.31
N GLN A 63 -8.96 -0.89 14.85
CA GLN A 63 -8.81 -1.41 16.20
C GLN A 63 -7.83 -2.58 16.21
N ASN A 64 -6.84 -2.55 17.11
CA ASN A 64 -5.88 -3.64 17.34
C ASN A 64 -5.24 -4.20 16.04
N LEU A 65 -4.96 -3.33 15.06
CA LEU A 65 -4.46 -3.76 13.74
C LEU A 65 -3.10 -4.46 13.78
N TYR A 66 -2.33 -4.20 14.84
CA TYR A 66 -0.98 -4.73 15.06
C TYR A 66 -0.93 -5.60 16.32
N GLY A 67 -2.07 -6.14 16.74
CA GLY A 67 -2.20 -6.88 17.99
C GLY A 67 -2.65 -6.02 19.17
N LYS A 68 -2.47 -6.56 20.38
CA LYS A 68 -2.97 -5.99 21.64
C LYS A 68 -2.00 -5.01 22.31
N THR A 69 -0.71 -5.04 21.94
CA THR A 69 0.34 -4.17 22.51
C THR A 69 0.55 -2.93 21.64
N ASN A 70 1.26 -1.94 22.18
CA ASN A 70 1.63 -0.71 21.46
C ASN A 70 3.01 -0.76 20.78
N GLU A 71 3.75 -1.85 20.93
CA GLU A 71 5.16 -1.95 20.51
C GLU A 71 5.36 -1.59 19.03
N VAL A 72 4.48 -2.12 18.17
CA VAL A 72 4.53 -1.87 16.73
C VAL A 72 4.17 -0.42 16.40
N GLU A 73 3.17 0.15 17.08
CA GLU A 73 2.79 1.57 16.90
C GLU A 73 3.93 2.50 17.34
N GLU A 74 4.66 2.15 18.41
CA GLU A 74 5.82 2.91 18.89
C GLU A 74 6.99 2.88 17.88
N GLU A 75 7.32 1.72 17.31
CA GLU A 75 8.34 1.60 16.27
C GLU A 75 7.94 2.32 14.98
N LEU A 76 6.68 2.19 14.55
CA LEU A 76 6.14 2.96 13.43
C LEU A 76 6.23 4.46 13.71
N GLY A 77 5.98 4.91 14.94
CA GLY A 77 6.12 6.30 15.35
C GLY A 77 7.55 6.86 15.16
N LYS A 78 8.58 6.05 15.42
CA LYS A 78 9.98 6.43 15.17
C LYS A 78 10.27 6.60 13.67
N ILE A 79 9.74 5.70 12.85
CA ILE A 79 9.84 5.76 11.38
C ILE A 79 9.11 7.02 10.87
N GLU A 80 7.88 7.24 11.33
CA GLU A 80 7.04 8.37 10.94
C GLU A 80 7.66 9.72 11.29
N THR A 81 8.30 9.83 12.46
CA THR A 81 8.95 11.08 12.88
C THR A 81 10.03 11.50 11.89
N LYS A 82 10.97 10.59 11.58
CA LYS A 82 12.06 10.86 10.63
C LYS A 82 11.53 11.11 9.21
N SER A 83 10.59 10.29 8.76
CA SER A 83 9.99 10.43 7.43
C SER A 83 9.17 11.72 7.29
N GLY A 84 8.53 12.17 8.37
CA GLY A 84 7.78 13.42 8.41
C GLY A 84 8.67 14.64 8.21
N GLU A 85 9.87 14.66 8.80
CA GLU A 85 10.87 15.71 8.59
C GLU A 85 11.32 15.77 7.13
N ILE A 86 11.64 14.60 6.54
CA ILE A 86 12.08 14.49 5.15
C ILE A 86 10.97 14.95 4.19
N ILE A 87 9.73 14.47 4.37
CA ILE A 87 8.59 14.86 3.53
C ILE A 87 8.29 16.35 3.67
N LYS A 88 8.35 16.90 4.89
CA LYS A 88 8.19 18.34 5.12
C LYS A 88 9.25 19.14 4.36
N GLU A 89 10.50 18.67 4.36
CA GLU A 89 11.57 19.34 3.62
C GLU A 89 11.39 19.24 2.10
N ILE A 90 10.95 18.09 1.59
CA ILE A 90 10.61 17.91 0.17
C ILE A 90 9.49 18.87 -0.24
N ILE A 91 8.42 18.97 0.56
CA ILE A 91 7.29 19.87 0.27
C ILE A 91 7.74 21.34 0.29
N ARG A 92 8.59 21.73 1.24
CA ARG A 92 9.07 23.10 1.41
C ARG A 92 10.06 23.52 0.34
N SER A 93 11.09 22.71 0.11
CA SER A 93 12.23 23.04 -0.75
C SER A 93 12.05 22.60 -2.20
N LYS A 94 11.12 21.68 -2.46
CA LYS A 94 10.96 20.94 -3.73
C LYS A 94 12.24 20.21 -4.17
N LYS A 95 13.10 19.84 -3.21
CA LYS A 95 14.32 19.07 -3.47
C LYS A 95 14.14 17.65 -2.97
N LEU A 96 14.54 16.71 -3.82
CA LEU A 96 14.58 15.29 -3.46
C LEU A 96 15.88 14.99 -2.71
N PRO A 97 15.87 14.03 -1.77
CA PRO A 97 17.10 13.55 -1.14
C PRO A 97 18.03 12.93 -2.18
N LEU A 98 19.33 13.02 -1.94
CA LEU A 98 20.34 12.41 -2.80
C LEU A 98 20.18 10.89 -2.78
N LYS A 99 20.18 10.24 -3.96
CA LYS A 99 20.07 8.78 -4.07
C LYS A 99 21.17 8.10 -3.26
N GLY A 100 20.78 7.16 -2.41
CA GLY A 100 21.68 6.46 -1.48
C GLY A 100 21.97 7.19 -0.15
N SER A 101 21.51 8.42 0.06
CA SER A 101 21.64 9.10 1.36
C SER A 101 20.75 8.44 2.44
N LYS A 102 20.99 8.76 3.72
CA LYS A 102 20.17 8.25 4.83
C LYS A 102 18.70 8.67 4.68
N GLU A 103 18.46 9.89 4.24
CA GLU A 103 17.13 10.46 4.00
C GLU A 103 16.44 9.75 2.83
N TYR A 104 17.18 9.45 1.76
CA TYR A 104 16.67 8.64 0.66
C TYR A 104 16.26 7.25 1.14
N LEU A 105 17.14 6.54 1.87
CA LEU A 105 16.84 5.21 2.38
C LEU A 105 15.61 5.23 3.31
N GLN A 106 15.54 6.20 4.23
CA GLN A 106 14.40 6.39 5.11
C GLN A 106 13.09 6.65 4.34
N LEU A 107 13.13 7.49 3.30
CA LEU A 107 11.98 7.77 2.45
C LEU A 107 11.48 6.52 1.72
N ILE A 108 12.38 5.75 1.10
CA ILE A 108 12.01 4.52 0.39
C ILE A 108 11.44 3.49 1.37
N TYR A 109 12.05 3.33 2.56
CA TYR A 109 11.53 2.43 3.58
C TYR A 109 10.11 2.82 4.00
N PHE A 110 9.88 4.12 4.21
CA PHE A 110 8.57 4.62 4.58
C PHE A 110 7.51 4.46 3.49
N ILE A 111 7.88 4.57 2.21
CA ILE A 111 6.98 4.25 1.08
C ILE A 111 6.54 2.78 1.17
N VAL A 112 7.48 1.86 1.35
CA VAL A 112 7.15 0.42 1.46
C VAL A 112 6.26 0.15 2.68
N ILE A 113 6.61 0.68 3.84
CA ILE A 113 5.79 0.56 5.06
C ILE A 113 4.38 1.14 4.85
N SER A 114 4.26 2.27 4.17
CA SER A 114 2.96 2.93 3.91
C SER A 114 2.08 2.17 2.92
N ASP A 115 2.66 1.33 2.04
CA ASP A 115 1.93 0.41 1.17
C ASP A 115 1.42 -0.79 1.98
N LEU A 116 2.31 -1.43 2.74
CA LEU A 116 2.08 -2.70 3.43
C LEU A 116 1.13 -2.59 4.64
N ARG A 117 1.16 -1.46 5.37
CA ARG A 117 0.45 -1.32 6.65
C ARG A 117 -1.04 -1.02 6.52
N THR A 118 -1.54 -0.84 5.30
CA THR A 118 -2.92 -0.40 5.04
C THR A 118 -3.94 -1.46 5.44
N LEU A 119 -5.15 -1.03 5.80
CA LEU A 119 -6.25 -1.95 6.08
C LEU A 119 -6.58 -2.83 4.86
N LYS A 120 -6.53 -2.25 3.65
CA LYS A 120 -6.68 -2.96 2.38
C LYS A 120 -5.73 -4.16 2.29
N MET A 121 -4.45 -3.96 2.58
CA MET A 121 -3.43 -5.01 2.50
C MET A 121 -3.62 -6.09 3.58
N ASN A 122 -3.98 -5.68 4.80
CA ASN A 122 -4.29 -6.62 5.87
C ASN A 122 -5.47 -7.54 5.49
N GLU A 123 -6.56 -6.96 4.96
CA GLU A 123 -7.76 -7.72 4.56
C GLU A 123 -7.47 -8.68 3.40
N ILE A 124 -6.68 -8.24 2.42
CA ILE A 124 -6.24 -9.10 1.31
C ILE A 124 -5.39 -10.27 1.84
N ALA A 125 -4.41 -10.01 2.70
CA ALA A 125 -3.55 -11.05 3.28
C ALA A 125 -4.37 -12.06 4.09
N THR A 126 -5.35 -11.58 4.86
CA THR A 126 -6.26 -12.42 5.66
C THR A 126 -7.06 -13.36 4.77
N GLU A 127 -7.68 -12.82 3.70
CA GLU A 127 -8.45 -13.64 2.79
C GLU A 127 -7.58 -14.66 2.04
N GLN A 128 -6.39 -14.26 1.60
CA GLN A 128 -5.44 -15.12 0.92
C GLN A 128 -5.01 -16.30 1.80
N GLN A 129 -4.64 -16.05 3.05
CA GLN A 129 -4.25 -17.10 3.98
C GLN A 129 -5.41 -18.02 4.33
N ARG A 130 -6.61 -17.47 4.54
CA ARG A 130 -7.82 -18.25 4.80
C ARG A 130 -8.10 -19.22 3.65
N ARG A 131 -8.05 -18.73 2.41
CA ARG A 131 -8.26 -19.57 1.22
C ARG A 131 -7.14 -20.59 1.02
N PHE A 132 -5.89 -20.20 1.24
CA PHE A 132 -4.75 -21.10 1.16
C PHE A 132 -4.84 -22.22 2.18
N LYS A 133 -5.16 -21.90 3.45
CA LYS A 133 -5.42 -22.88 4.51
C LYS A 133 -6.49 -23.87 4.11
N ASN A 134 -7.63 -23.39 3.63
CA ASN A 134 -8.73 -24.24 3.18
C ASN A 134 -8.28 -25.16 2.03
N ALA A 135 -7.58 -24.61 1.02
CA ALA A 135 -7.09 -25.40 -0.10
C ALA A 135 -6.09 -26.49 0.32
N VAL A 136 -5.21 -26.21 1.29
CA VAL A 136 -4.29 -27.22 1.87
C VAL A 136 -5.06 -28.31 2.61
N ILE A 137 -6.03 -27.94 3.46
CA ILE A 137 -6.86 -28.89 4.22
C ILE A 137 -7.66 -29.79 3.26
N ASP A 138 -8.28 -29.20 2.24
CA ASP A 138 -9.04 -29.93 1.21
C ASP A 138 -8.14 -30.87 0.41
N GLY A 139 -6.93 -30.42 0.05
CA GLY A 139 -5.94 -31.21 -0.68
C GLY A 139 -5.50 -32.48 0.07
N VAL A 140 -5.47 -32.43 1.41
CA VAL A 140 -5.20 -33.61 2.25
C VAL A 140 -6.46 -34.30 2.78
N LYS A 141 -7.65 -33.91 2.32
CA LYS A 141 -8.96 -34.42 2.76
C LYS A 141 -9.14 -34.37 4.28
N GLY A 142 -8.63 -33.30 4.91
CA GLY A 142 -8.67 -33.10 6.35
C GLY A 142 -7.65 -33.91 7.16
N ASP A 143 -6.86 -34.79 6.52
CA ASP A 143 -5.85 -35.60 7.21
C ASP A 143 -4.54 -34.83 7.35
N LEU A 144 -4.44 -34.04 8.43
CA LEU A 144 -3.27 -33.21 8.73
C LEU A 144 -2.00 -34.01 9.02
N THR A 145 -2.07 -35.34 9.17
CA THR A 145 -0.86 -36.18 9.28
C THR A 145 -0.07 -36.24 7.98
N LYS A 146 -0.72 -35.90 6.85
CA LYS A 146 -0.12 -35.89 5.51
C LYS A 146 0.66 -34.62 5.17
N ILE A 147 0.65 -33.61 6.04
CA ILE A 147 1.42 -32.39 5.87
C ILE A 147 2.52 -32.29 6.92
N SER A 148 3.64 -31.66 6.54
CA SER A 148 4.77 -31.45 7.45
C SER A 148 4.43 -30.45 8.55
N ASP A 149 5.18 -30.46 9.65
CA ASP A 149 4.95 -29.54 10.76
C ASP A 149 5.23 -28.08 10.37
N GLU A 150 6.10 -27.83 9.38
CA GLU A 150 6.30 -26.50 8.79
C GLU A 150 5.02 -26.01 8.11
N VAL A 151 4.35 -26.86 7.33
CA VAL A 151 3.09 -26.51 6.67
C VAL A 151 2.00 -26.28 7.71
N LYS A 152 1.94 -27.10 8.77
CA LYS A 152 1.02 -26.88 9.89
C LYS A 152 1.22 -25.50 10.52
N LYS A 153 2.46 -25.09 10.80
CA LYS A 153 2.78 -23.74 11.31
C LYS A 153 2.35 -22.63 10.36
N ILE A 154 2.48 -22.82 9.05
CA ILE A 154 2.06 -21.82 8.05
C ILE A 154 0.53 -21.65 8.03
N ILE A 155 -0.23 -22.73 8.20
CA ILE A 155 -1.70 -22.69 8.18
C ILE A 155 -2.33 -22.45 9.57
N ASP A 156 -1.55 -22.58 10.64
CA ASP A 156 -1.91 -22.24 12.02
C ASP A 156 -1.63 -20.76 12.30
N TYR A 157 -2.40 -19.91 11.63
CA TYR A 157 -2.22 -18.46 11.58
C TYR A 157 -3.33 -17.73 12.37
N ASP A 158 -2.96 -16.69 13.14
CA ASP A 158 -3.90 -15.74 13.77
C ASP A 158 -4.08 -14.49 12.90
N GLU A 159 -5.31 -14.24 12.43
CA GLU A 159 -5.72 -13.07 11.64
C GLU A 159 -5.20 -11.71 12.15
N LYS A 160 -4.93 -11.61 13.45
CA LYS A 160 -4.43 -10.39 14.09
C LYS A 160 -2.94 -10.13 13.85
N GLU A 161 -2.19 -11.07 13.29
CA GLU A 161 -0.75 -10.97 13.07
C GLU A 161 -0.39 -10.59 11.63
N ASN A 162 -1.37 -10.46 10.71
CA ASN A 162 -1.10 -10.26 9.28
C ASN A 162 -0.31 -9.01 8.98
N SER A 163 -0.66 -7.93 9.67
CA SER A 163 0.06 -6.68 9.54
C SER A 163 1.53 -6.85 9.95
N LEU A 164 1.84 -7.70 10.93
CA LEU A 164 3.21 -7.96 11.37
C LEU A 164 3.99 -8.74 10.31
N ILE A 165 3.37 -9.77 9.72
CA ILE A 165 3.96 -10.54 8.63
C ILE A 165 4.26 -9.61 7.45
N LEU A 166 3.27 -8.79 7.03
CA LEU A 166 3.46 -7.82 5.96
C LEU A 166 4.60 -6.86 6.27
N LEU A 167 4.58 -6.22 7.45
CA LEU A 167 5.61 -5.26 7.87
C LEU A 167 7.01 -5.90 7.98
N SER A 168 7.11 -7.18 8.35
CA SER A 168 8.39 -7.90 8.44
C SER A 168 9.11 -7.99 7.08
N THR A 169 8.36 -7.96 5.98
CA THR A 169 8.92 -8.00 4.62
C THR A 169 9.46 -6.66 4.13
N ALA A 170 9.18 -5.56 4.84
CA ALA A 170 9.44 -4.21 4.36
C ALA A 170 10.93 -3.96 4.06
N SER A 171 11.84 -4.47 4.88
CA SER A 171 13.29 -4.29 4.71
C SER A 171 13.81 -4.98 3.44
N THR A 172 13.25 -6.13 3.08
CA THR A 172 13.58 -6.86 1.85
C THR A 172 12.97 -6.15 0.64
N LEU A 173 11.70 -5.74 0.73
CA LEU A 173 10.99 -5.07 -0.35
C LEU A 173 11.55 -3.68 -0.67
N GLN A 174 12.05 -2.94 0.33
CA GLN A 174 12.71 -1.66 0.14
C GLN A 174 13.89 -1.75 -0.84
N LYS A 175 14.68 -2.82 -0.76
CA LYS A 175 15.84 -3.03 -1.64
C LYS A 175 15.44 -3.10 -3.10
N CYS A 176 14.23 -3.57 -3.38
CA CYS A 176 13.70 -3.64 -4.74
C CYS A 176 13.54 -2.24 -5.34
N LEU A 177 13.36 -1.17 -4.56
CA LEU A 177 13.07 0.17 -5.07
C LEU A 177 14.33 1.04 -5.28
N PHE A 178 15.53 0.54 -4.97
CA PHE A 178 16.77 1.33 -5.05
C PHE A 178 17.18 1.67 -6.48
N ASP A 179 16.76 0.87 -7.46
CA ASP A 179 17.05 1.11 -8.86
C ASP A 179 16.15 2.20 -9.46
N LEU A 180 14.95 2.40 -8.92
CA LEU A 180 14.00 3.41 -9.40
C LEU A 180 14.55 4.83 -9.28
N GLU A 181 14.15 5.68 -10.23
CA GLU A 181 14.40 7.12 -10.19
C GLU A 181 13.23 7.86 -9.55
N LEU A 182 13.54 8.97 -8.87
CA LEU A 182 12.57 9.84 -8.22
C LEU A 182 12.28 11.07 -9.11
N CYS A 183 11.02 11.48 -9.17
CA CYS A 183 10.58 12.73 -9.76
C CYS A 183 9.50 13.40 -8.89
N LEU A 184 9.51 14.73 -8.80
CA LEU A 184 8.43 15.52 -8.21
C LEU A 184 7.48 16.02 -9.28
N ILE A 185 6.23 15.57 -9.20
CA ILE A 185 5.12 16.09 -10.00
C ILE A 185 4.53 17.28 -9.25
N ASN A 186 4.76 18.48 -9.79
CA ASN A 186 4.24 19.75 -9.32
C ASN A 186 2.87 20.02 -9.96
N ASN A 187 1.83 20.13 -9.13
CA ASN A 187 0.51 20.55 -9.58
C ASN A 187 0.38 22.08 -9.58
N ASN A 188 0.50 22.66 -10.78
CA ASN A 188 0.31 24.08 -11.08
C ASN A 188 -1.08 24.39 -11.63
N SER A 189 -2.05 23.47 -11.55
CA SER A 189 -3.46 23.76 -11.82
C SER A 189 -3.97 24.86 -10.88
N ARG A 190 -4.82 25.77 -11.38
CA ARG A 190 -5.49 26.77 -10.52
C ARG A 190 -6.75 26.21 -9.84
N ASN A 191 -7.38 25.21 -10.44
CA ASN A 191 -8.73 24.75 -10.06
C ASN A 191 -8.76 23.35 -9.48
N ARG A 192 -7.62 22.63 -9.47
CA ARG A 192 -7.51 21.25 -9.00
C ARG A 192 -6.37 21.09 -8.02
N GLU A 193 -6.62 20.20 -7.06
CA GLU A 193 -5.66 19.78 -6.05
C GLU A 193 -5.55 18.26 -6.08
N PHE A 194 -4.39 17.72 -5.72
CA PHE A 194 -4.26 16.30 -5.49
C PHE A 194 -5.04 15.90 -4.24
N ILE A 195 -5.72 14.76 -4.33
CA ILE A 195 -6.28 14.07 -3.17
C ILE A 195 -5.28 13.00 -2.69
N THR A 196 -5.52 12.47 -1.50
CA THR A 196 -4.88 11.24 -1.04
C THR A 196 -5.94 10.25 -0.57
N THR A 197 -5.55 9.08 -0.08
CA THR A 197 -6.47 8.00 0.29
C THR A 197 -5.97 7.23 1.50
N ASP A 198 -6.79 6.27 1.95
CA ASP A 198 -6.41 5.26 2.93
C ASP A 198 -5.39 4.21 2.43
N SER A 199 -5.08 4.22 1.13
CA SER A 199 -3.98 3.48 0.49
C SER A 199 -3.08 4.48 -0.25
N PRO A 200 -2.22 5.22 0.47
CA PRO A 200 -1.56 6.42 -0.05
C PRO A 200 -0.46 6.15 -1.08
N ILE A 201 0.00 4.90 -1.19
CA ILE A 201 0.97 4.46 -2.19
C ILE A 201 0.18 3.85 -3.34
N ILE A 202 0.29 4.44 -4.52
CA ILE A 202 -0.45 4.01 -5.71
C ILE A 202 0.53 3.43 -6.71
N LYS A 203 0.32 2.17 -7.10
CA LYS A 203 1.16 1.46 -8.06
C LYS A 203 0.50 1.40 -9.44
N ASP A 204 1.30 1.58 -10.48
CA ASP A 204 0.94 1.30 -11.86
C ASP A 204 2.11 0.58 -12.57
N ASN A 205 1.83 0.02 -13.74
CA ASN A 205 2.82 -0.53 -14.65
C ASN A 205 2.22 -0.51 -16.06
N ILE A 206 2.41 0.60 -16.77
CA ILE A 206 1.84 0.80 -18.11
C ILE A 206 2.42 -0.22 -19.10
N LEU A 207 3.71 -0.58 -18.95
CA LEU A 207 4.36 -1.64 -19.72
C LEU A 207 3.63 -2.98 -19.56
N ALA A 208 3.46 -3.46 -18.33
CA ALA A 208 2.82 -4.75 -18.04
C ALA A 208 1.39 -4.79 -18.58
N LYS A 209 0.63 -3.72 -18.38
CA LYS A 209 -0.73 -3.63 -18.90
C LYS A 209 -0.77 -3.53 -20.44
N GLY A 210 0.32 -3.12 -21.09
CA GLY A 210 0.46 -3.05 -22.55
C GLY A 210 0.78 -4.39 -23.22
N LEU A 211 1.42 -5.31 -22.49
CA LEU A 211 1.82 -6.63 -22.99
C LEU A 211 0.70 -7.68 -22.98
N ASN A 212 -0.56 -7.27 -22.73
CA ASN A 212 -1.78 -8.10 -22.80
C ASN A 212 -1.71 -9.48 -22.09
N GLY A 213 -0.87 -9.64 -21.06
CA GLY A 213 -0.56 -10.97 -20.50
C GLY A 213 -0.52 -11.04 -18.99
N LYS A 214 -1.53 -11.75 -18.43
CA LYS A 214 -1.60 -12.52 -17.16
C LYS A 214 -1.22 -11.85 -15.81
N SER A 215 -0.44 -10.79 -15.76
CA SER A 215 -0.03 -10.13 -14.50
C SER A 215 -0.16 -8.62 -14.59
N SER A 216 -0.56 -7.98 -13.48
CA SER A 216 -0.62 -6.52 -13.37
C SER A 216 0.78 -5.88 -13.28
N GLY A 217 1.84 -6.65 -13.00
CA GLY A 217 3.21 -6.16 -12.91
C GLY A 217 3.44 -5.16 -11.76
N LEU A 218 2.63 -5.22 -10.71
CA LEU A 218 2.64 -4.24 -9.61
C LEU A 218 3.51 -4.65 -8.42
N GLY A 219 4.21 -5.78 -8.50
CA GLY A 219 5.17 -6.18 -7.47
C GLY A 219 6.32 -5.18 -7.41
N PHE A 220 6.86 -4.94 -6.21
CA PHE A 220 7.96 -3.97 -6.05
C PHE A 220 9.18 -4.26 -6.91
N GLY A 221 9.37 -5.52 -7.33
CA GLY A 221 10.45 -5.90 -8.22
C GLY A 221 10.12 -6.02 -9.70
N CYS A 222 8.90 -5.71 -10.13
CA CYS A 222 8.49 -5.87 -11.51
C CYS A 222 9.09 -4.79 -12.43
N LEU A 223 9.62 -5.18 -13.59
CA LEU A 223 10.09 -4.27 -14.63
C LEU A 223 9.00 -3.26 -15.00
N GLY A 224 9.34 -1.98 -15.09
CA GLY A 224 8.35 -0.95 -15.44
C GLY A 224 7.38 -0.59 -14.31
N LEU A 225 7.74 -0.85 -13.06
CA LEU A 225 6.96 -0.36 -11.92
C LEU A 225 6.94 1.18 -11.87
N GLU A 226 5.76 1.70 -11.59
CA GLU A 226 5.47 3.10 -11.30
C GLU A 226 4.85 3.21 -9.91
N ILE A 227 5.32 4.16 -9.09
CA ILE A 227 4.73 4.48 -7.79
C ILE A 227 4.43 5.97 -7.70
N TYR A 228 3.18 6.31 -7.43
CA TYR A 228 2.71 7.65 -7.15
C TYR A 228 2.41 7.78 -5.65
N PHE A 229 2.97 8.80 -5.02
CA PHE A 229 2.76 9.11 -3.61
C PHE A 229 2.43 10.61 -3.45
N PRO A 230 1.13 10.99 -3.38
CA PRO A 230 0.74 12.39 -3.24
C PRO A 230 1.20 12.91 -1.87
N LEU A 231 2.15 13.85 -1.84
CA LEU A 231 2.71 14.38 -0.59
C LEU A 231 1.87 15.51 0.01
N SER A 232 1.20 16.27 -0.86
CA SER A 232 0.33 17.39 -0.53
C SER A 232 -0.64 17.68 -1.68
N PRO A 233 -1.60 18.61 -1.51
CA PRO A 233 -2.49 19.08 -2.60
C PRO A 233 -1.77 19.55 -3.87
N ARG A 234 -0.46 19.88 -3.77
CA ARG A 234 0.34 20.50 -4.82
C ARG A 234 1.53 19.68 -5.29
N LEU A 235 1.87 18.59 -4.60
CA LEU A 235 3.08 17.83 -4.87
C LEU A 235 2.80 16.33 -4.78
N CYS A 236 3.21 15.60 -5.80
CA CYS A 236 3.19 14.14 -5.81
C CYS A 236 4.61 13.64 -6.09
N LEU A 237 5.09 12.74 -5.25
CA LEU A 237 6.32 12.00 -5.52
C LEU A 237 6.01 10.89 -6.52
N PHE A 238 6.89 10.72 -7.50
CA PHE A 238 6.79 9.71 -8.53
C PHE A 238 8.08 8.90 -8.57
N LEU A 239 7.99 7.58 -8.35
CA LEU A 239 9.10 6.65 -8.56
C LEU A 239 8.81 5.89 -9.84
N TYR A 240 9.83 5.75 -10.69
CA TYR A 240 9.67 5.08 -11.97
C TYR A 240 10.95 4.33 -12.37
N ASP A 241 10.76 3.28 -13.16
CA ASP A 241 11.85 2.53 -13.78
C ASP A 241 12.35 3.30 -15.01
N SER A 242 13.51 3.96 -14.88
CA SER A 242 14.10 4.77 -15.95
C SER A 242 14.61 3.95 -17.14
N ARG A 243 14.75 2.63 -17.01
CA ARG A 243 14.99 1.76 -18.17
C ARG A 243 13.75 1.66 -19.05
N VAL A 244 12.56 1.75 -18.44
CA VAL A 244 11.28 1.55 -19.13
C VAL A 244 10.65 2.87 -19.55
N TYR A 245 10.74 3.89 -18.71
CA TYR A 245 10.06 5.17 -18.93
C TYR A 245 11.03 6.35 -19.05
N ASP A 246 10.82 7.14 -20.09
CA ASP A 246 11.35 8.49 -20.22
C ASP A 246 10.26 9.50 -19.87
N ILE A 247 10.56 10.38 -18.91
CA ILE A 247 9.63 11.40 -18.41
C ILE A 247 9.99 12.81 -18.87
N GLY A 248 11.07 12.97 -19.67
CA GLY A 248 11.53 14.25 -20.20
C GLY A 248 11.88 15.31 -19.15
N SER A 249 12.06 14.93 -17.89
CA SER A 249 12.31 15.88 -16.79
C SER A 249 13.77 16.34 -16.80
N LYS A 250 14.00 17.66 -16.81
CA LYS A 250 15.37 18.21 -16.80
C LYS A 250 16.03 18.19 -15.40
N ASN A 251 15.23 18.24 -14.32
CA ASN A 251 15.71 18.36 -12.94
C ASN A 251 14.98 17.43 -11.96
N LYS A 252 14.52 16.25 -12.40
CA LYS A 252 13.64 15.38 -11.59
C LYS A 252 12.34 16.07 -11.14
N GLU A 253 11.87 17.04 -11.92
CA GLU A 253 10.60 17.73 -11.69
C GLU A 253 9.78 17.76 -12.97
N TYR A 254 8.46 17.58 -12.81
CA TYR A 254 7.50 17.74 -13.89
C TYR A 254 6.35 18.64 -13.45
N TYR A 255 5.91 19.56 -14.30
CA TYR A 255 4.90 20.57 -13.95
C TYR A 255 3.60 20.33 -14.73
N ILE A 256 2.52 20.02 -14.02
CA ILE A 256 1.19 19.82 -14.60
C ILE A 256 0.37 21.10 -14.41
N LYS A 257 -0.03 21.73 -15.52
CA LYS A 257 -0.98 22.86 -15.51
C LYS A 257 -2.41 22.47 -15.90
N ASN A 258 -2.57 21.32 -16.55
CA ASN A 258 -3.84 20.90 -17.12
C ASN A 258 -4.70 20.17 -16.06
N ASP A 259 -5.83 20.77 -15.71
CA ASP A 259 -6.81 20.25 -14.76
C ASP A 259 -7.23 18.81 -15.08
N LYS A 260 -7.43 18.46 -16.35
CA LYS A 260 -7.86 17.11 -16.77
C LYS A 260 -6.84 16.03 -16.41
N ILE A 261 -5.54 16.38 -16.35
CA ILE A 261 -4.50 15.43 -15.93
C ILE A 261 -4.60 15.19 -14.42
N ILE A 262 -4.85 16.25 -13.63
CA ILE A 262 -5.07 16.14 -12.18
C ILE A 262 -6.35 15.34 -11.89
N ASP A 263 -7.42 15.58 -12.65
CA ASP A 263 -8.67 14.80 -12.57
C ASP A 263 -8.39 13.30 -12.81
N LYS A 264 -7.58 12.98 -13.82
CA LYS A 264 -7.19 11.59 -14.13
C LYS A 264 -6.38 10.96 -13.01
N MET A 265 -5.40 11.67 -12.45
CA MET A 265 -4.60 11.18 -11.32
C MET A 265 -5.47 10.96 -10.08
N ASN A 266 -6.32 11.92 -9.72
CA ASN A 266 -7.21 11.81 -8.58
C ASN A 266 -8.22 10.68 -8.75
N LYS A 267 -8.79 10.51 -9.96
CA LYS A 267 -9.62 9.35 -10.28
C LYS A 267 -8.85 8.05 -10.04
N TYR A 268 -7.61 7.98 -10.50
CA TYR A 268 -6.78 6.78 -10.32
C TYR A 268 -6.46 6.50 -8.84
N PHE A 269 -6.20 7.55 -8.05
CA PHE A 269 -6.03 7.44 -6.59
C PHE A 269 -7.31 6.92 -5.94
N TYR A 270 -8.47 7.47 -6.31
CA TYR A 270 -9.77 6.98 -5.86
C TYR A 270 -10.00 5.51 -6.23
N LEU A 271 -9.62 5.07 -7.43
CA LEU A 271 -9.77 3.66 -7.80
C LEU A 271 -8.90 2.75 -6.92
N ASN A 272 -7.69 3.20 -6.54
CA ASN A 272 -6.79 2.46 -5.64
C ASN A 272 -7.21 2.46 -4.17
N SER A 273 -8.02 3.43 -3.72
CA SER A 273 -8.44 3.55 -2.32
C SER A 273 -9.19 2.30 -1.84
N SER A 274 -9.33 2.14 -0.53
CA SER A 274 -10.27 1.18 0.05
C SER A 274 -11.59 1.89 0.37
N SER A 275 -11.67 2.49 1.53
CA SER A 275 -12.88 3.00 2.15
C SER A 275 -12.92 4.53 2.20
N ASN A 276 -11.78 5.22 2.10
CA ASN A 276 -11.71 6.68 2.25
C ASN A 276 -10.79 7.35 1.24
N ILE A 277 -11.25 8.47 0.70
CA ILE A 277 -10.38 9.49 0.09
C ILE A 277 -10.33 10.72 0.98
N TYR A 278 -9.17 11.38 1.02
CA TYR A 278 -8.90 12.53 1.87
C TYR A 278 -8.41 13.71 1.03
N PHE A 279 -8.83 14.92 1.40
CA PHE A 279 -8.59 16.11 0.61
C PHE A 279 -8.62 17.40 1.44
N SER A 280 -8.11 18.48 0.84
CA SER A 280 -8.20 19.81 1.43
C SER A 280 -9.63 20.36 1.31
N LYS A 281 -9.99 21.32 2.16
CA LYS A 281 -11.29 22.02 2.11
C LYS A 281 -11.61 22.69 0.76
N LYS A 282 -10.64 22.87 -0.13
CA LYS A 282 -10.86 23.46 -1.45
C LYS A 282 -11.48 22.48 -2.44
N VAL A 283 -11.41 21.18 -2.15
CA VAL A 283 -11.97 20.12 -3.00
C VAL A 283 -13.45 19.99 -2.67
N THR A 284 -14.31 20.35 -3.62
CA THR A 284 -15.76 20.35 -3.43
C THR A 284 -16.40 18.99 -3.72
N GLU A 285 -17.53 18.71 -3.10
CA GLU A 285 -18.32 17.51 -3.36
C GLU A 285 -18.70 17.38 -4.84
N SER A 286 -19.16 18.48 -5.46
CA SER A 286 -19.51 18.53 -6.89
C SER A 286 -18.34 18.12 -7.78
N TYR A 287 -17.13 18.59 -7.48
CA TYR A 287 -15.93 18.18 -8.21
C TYR A 287 -15.66 16.67 -8.06
N LEU A 288 -15.71 16.13 -6.83
CA LEU A 288 -15.47 14.72 -6.57
C LEU A 288 -16.48 13.84 -7.31
N ARG A 289 -17.77 14.12 -7.16
CA ARG A 289 -18.85 13.34 -7.80
C ARG A 289 -18.79 13.38 -9.33
N LYS A 290 -18.39 14.52 -9.91
CA LYS A 290 -18.35 14.69 -11.37
C LYS A 290 -17.09 14.13 -12.02
N ASN A 291 -15.92 14.21 -11.36
CA ASN A 291 -14.63 13.97 -12.01
C ASN A 291 -13.82 12.82 -11.42
N VAL A 292 -14.04 12.47 -10.15
CA VAL A 292 -13.19 11.53 -9.41
C VAL A 292 -13.94 10.24 -9.09
N VAL A 293 -15.04 10.34 -8.34
CA VAL A 293 -15.82 9.20 -7.87
C VAL A 293 -16.55 8.58 -9.05
N ARG A 294 -16.46 7.25 -9.19
CA ARG A 294 -17.15 6.50 -10.24
C ARG A 294 -17.71 5.20 -9.74
N ARG A 295 -18.86 4.83 -10.29
CA ARG A 295 -19.55 3.57 -10.02
C ARG A 295 -18.78 2.32 -10.46
N ASN A 296 -17.77 2.45 -11.32
CA ASN A 296 -16.97 1.31 -11.80
C ASN A 296 -15.78 0.96 -10.91
N LYS A 297 -15.69 1.52 -9.69
CA LYS A 297 -14.70 1.08 -8.71
C LYS A 297 -14.95 -0.39 -8.37
N ILE A 298 -13.88 -1.18 -8.37
CA ILE A 298 -13.94 -2.59 -7.96
C ILE A 298 -14.43 -2.66 -6.53
N SER A 299 -15.45 -3.47 -6.28
CA SER A 299 -15.97 -3.65 -4.92
C SER A 299 -14.94 -4.36 -4.04
N LYS A 300 -14.99 -4.11 -2.73
CA LYS A 300 -14.15 -4.81 -1.75
C LYS A 300 -14.28 -6.34 -1.90
N ARG A 301 -15.49 -6.85 -2.10
CA ARG A 301 -15.74 -8.27 -2.35
C ARG A 301 -15.02 -8.76 -3.61
N GLU A 302 -15.18 -8.07 -4.73
CA GLU A 302 -14.49 -8.45 -5.99
C GLU A 302 -12.97 -8.39 -5.84
N LEU A 303 -12.44 -7.42 -5.08
CA LEU A 303 -11.00 -7.33 -4.79
C LEU A 303 -10.51 -8.57 -4.02
N LEU A 304 -11.20 -8.96 -2.95
CA LEU A 304 -10.90 -10.14 -2.15
C LEU A 304 -11.10 -11.44 -2.93
N ASP A 305 -12.12 -11.52 -3.79
CA ASP A 305 -12.37 -12.69 -4.62
C ASP A 305 -11.26 -12.93 -5.65
N ASN A 306 -10.71 -11.86 -6.20
CA ASN A 306 -9.63 -11.93 -7.18
C ASN A 306 -8.23 -11.99 -6.54
N SER A 307 -8.10 -11.80 -5.22
CA SER A 307 -6.80 -11.76 -4.55
C SER A 307 -6.13 -13.13 -4.42
N PHE A 308 -6.89 -14.21 -4.62
CA PHE A 308 -6.42 -15.59 -4.57
C PHE A 308 -7.09 -16.41 -5.66
N LYS A 309 -6.29 -17.08 -6.50
CA LYS A 309 -6.78 -18.01 -7.53
C LYS A 309 -6.08 -19.35 -7.41
N GLN A 310 -6.86 -20.41 -7.58
CA GLN A 310 -6.35 -21.77 -7.72
C GLN A 310 -6.52 -22.21 -9.17
N PHE A 311 -5.43 -22.69 -9.76
CA PHE A 311 -5.43 -23.32 -11.06
C PHE A 311 -5.12 -24.80 -10.87
N VAL A 312 -5.98 -25.66 -11.36
CA VAL A 312 -5.78 -27.12 -11.28
C VAL A 312 -5.39 -27.62 -12.67
N ASN A 313 -4.41 -28.52 -12.74
CA ASN A 313 -4.04 -29.14 -14.00
C ASN A 313 -5.21 -29.98 -14.57
N SER A 314 -5.13 -30.36 -15.85
CA SER A 314 -6.19 -31.13 -16.52
C SER A 314 -6.48 -32.49 -15.90
N LYS A 315 -5.57 -33.01 -15.06
CA LYS A 315 -5.71 -34.30 -14.37
C LYS A 315 -6.27 -34.18 -12.96
N GLY A 316 -6.40 -32.97 -12.41
CA GLY A 316 -6.83 -32.77 -11.02
C GLY A 316 -5.75 -33.04 -9.96
N GLU A 317 -4.50 -33.28 -10.38
CA GLU A 317 -3.44 -33.80 -9.50
C GLU A 317 -2.56 -32.68 -8.92
N ASP A 318 -2.33 -31.61 -9.70
CA ASP A 318 -1.50 -30.47 -9.29
C ASP A 318 -2.33 -29.19 -9.19
N SER A 319 -2.07 -28.41 -8.15
CA SER A 319 -2.63 -27.08 -7.97
C SER A 319 -1.54 -26.00 -7.96
N LEU A 320 -1.75 -24.95 -8.76
CA LEU A 320 -1.00 -23.70 -8.70
C LEU A 320 -1.85 -22.64 -8.01
N TYR A 321 -1.29 -21.98 -7.01
CA TYR A 321 -1.94 -20.89 -6.28
C TYR A 321 -1.33 -19.55 -6.69
N GLU A 322 -2.17 -18.60 -7.10
CA GLU A 322 -1.78 -17.23 -7.43
C GLU A 322 -2.31 -16.28 -6.37
N PHE A 323 -1.41 -15.49 -5.80
CA PHE A 323 -1.71 -14.44 -4.83
C PHE A 323 -1.56 -13.07 -5.49
N GLN A 324 -2.61 -12.25 -5.45
CA GLN A 324 -2.64 -10.94 -6.06
C GLN A 324 -3.02 -9.86 -5.03
N PHE A 325 -2.13 -8.88 -4.83
CA PHE A 325 -2.33 -7.80 -3.87
C PHE A 325 -2.92 -6.52 -4.48
N ASP A 326 -2.79 -6.32 -5.80
CA ASP A 326 -3.32 -5.15 -6.48
C ASP A 326 -3.97 -5.48 -7.81
N ILE A 327 -5.19 -4.99 -7.96
CA ILE A 327 -6.03 -5.17 -9.14
C ILE A 327 -6.50 -3.78 -9.58
N LEU A 328 -5.66 -3.09 -10.35
CA LEU A 328 -6.06 -1.87 -11.06
C LEU A 328 -6.03 -2.15 -12.56
N LYS A 329 -7.24 -2.33 -13.13
CA LYS A 329 -7.43 -2.58 -14.56
C LYS A 329 -7.21 -1.32 -15.41
N GLU A 330 -7.61 -0.16 -14.90
CA GLU A 330 -7.39 1.12 -15.61
C GLU A 330 -5.89 1.44 -15.70
N LYS A 331 -5.47 2.20 -16.72
CA LYS A 331 -4.08 2.67 -16.89
C LYS A 331 -4.00 4.18 -16.62
N LEU A 332 -3.08 4.62 -15.76
CA LEU A 332 -2.79 6.03 -15.57
C LEU A 332 -1.87 6.54 -16.68
N ASN A 333 -2.35 6.58 -17.93
CA ASN A 333 -1.54 7.12 -19.03
C ASN A 333 -1.38 8.64 -18.88
N LEU A 334 -0.23 9.08 -18.36
CA LEU A 334 0.13 10.49 -18.30
C LEU A 334 0.91 10.87 -19.56
N PRO A 335 0.58 12.01 -20.22
CA PRO A 335 1.12 12.33 -21.55
C PRO A 335 2.63 12.57 -21.57
N PHE A 336 3.25 12.77 -20.41
CA PHE A 336 4.69 12.99 -20.28
C PHE A 336 5.50 11.71 -20.03
N ILE A 337 4.84 10.60 -19.72
CA ILE A 337 5.49 9.30 -19.53
C ILE A 337 5.51 8.61 -20.89
N LYS A 338 6.71 8.35 -21.41
CA LYS A 338 6.92 7.69 -22.70
C LYS A 338 7.70 6.40 -22.48
N LEU A 339 7.37 5.36 -23.23
CA LEU A 339 8.18 4.15 -23.26
C LEU A 339 9.53 4.44 -23.93
N THR A 340 10.61 3.95 -23.34
CA THR A 340 11.94 3.99 -23.94
C THR A 340 12.04 3.03 -25.12
N LYS A 341 13.09 3.14 -25.94
CA LYS A 341 13.40 2.15 -26.98
C LYS A 341 13.56 0.74 -26.40
N TYR A 342 14.14 0.61 -25.21
CA TYR A 342 14.28 -0.66 -24.52
C TYR A 342 12.92 -1.29 -24.24
N ALA A 343 12.00 -0.54 -23.63
CA ALA A 343 10.66 -1.03 -23.29
C ALA A 343 9.85 -1.52 -24.50
N LEU A 344 10.00 -0.88 -25.66
CA LEU A 344 9.32 -1.26 -26.90
C LEU A 344 9.77 -2.62 -27.46
N HIS A 345 10.93 -3.12 -27.03
CA HIS A 345 11.49 -4.41 -27.48
C HIS A 345 11.45 -5.48 -26.39
N VAL A 346 10.86 -5.19 -25.21
CA VAL A 346 10.68 -6.20 -24.17
C VAL A 346 9.65 -7.22 -24.68
N PRO A 347 10.03 -8.52 -24.84
CA PRO A 347 9.08 -9.53 -25.28
C PRO A 347 8.02 -9.78 -24.19
N PRO A 348 6.88 -10.42 -24.51
CA PRO A 348 5.91 -10.85 -23.49
C PRO A 348 6.44 -12.05 -22.69
N ASN A 349 6.28 -12.05 -21.36
CA ASN A 349 6.68 -13.20 -20.54
C ASN A 349 5.66 -14.33 -20.69
N THR A 350 6.13 -15.55 -20.93
CA THR A 350 5.27 -16.73 -21.07
C THR A 350 5.09 -17.51 -19.77
N THR A 351 5.89 -17.24 -18.74
CA THR A 351 5.84 -17.94 -17.43
C THR A 351 4.86 -17.28 -16.45
N ALA A 352 4.57 -17.97 -15.34
CA ALA A 352 3.85 -17.37 -14.21
C ALA A 352 4.70 -16.24 -13.61
N GLY A 353 4.12 -15.03 -13.49
CA GLY A 353 4.79 -13.83 -12.99
C GLY A 353 5.21 -12.84 -14.09
N PHE A 354 5.37 -11.56 -13.70
CA PHE A 354 5.89 -10.52 -14.59
C PHE A 354 7.41 -10.43 -14.53
N TYR A 355 8.05 -9.86 -15.56
CA TYR A 355 9.50 -9.66 -15.59
C TYR A 355 9.99 -8.98 -14.31
N GLU A 356 11.01 -9.57 -13.68
CA GLU A 356 11.72 -8.96 -12.56
C GLU A 356 12.85 -8.07 -13.08
N ARG A 357 13.13 -6.97 -12.39
CA ARG A 357 14.27 -6.10 -12.66
C ARG A 357 15.57 -6.84 -12.34
N ASP A 358 16.58 -6.75 -13.20
CA ASP A 358 17.79 -7.58 -13.10
C ASP A 358 18.57 -7.38 -11.78
N ASP A 359 18.54 -6.17 -11.24
CA ASP A 359 19.21 -5.82 -9.98
C ASP A 359 18.60 -6.57 -8.76
N ILE A 360 17.39 -7.11 -8.90
CA ILE A 360 16.68 -7.84 -7.84
C ILE A 360 17.08 -9.31 -7.79
N LYS A 361 17.52 -9.87 -8.93
CA LYS A 361 18.13 -11.22 -8.96
C LYS A 361 19.38 -11.24 -8.08
N LEU A 362 20.17 -10.16 -8.08
CA LEU A 362 21.31 -9.98 -7.20
C LEU A 362 20.88 -9.85 -5.73
N VAL A 363 19.85 -9.06 -5.43
CA VAL A 363 19.32 -8.94 -4.05
C VAL A 363 18.87 -10.30 -3.50
N ARG A 364 18.24 -11.17 -4.30
CA ARG A 364 17.89 -12.54 -3.89
C ARG A 364 19.12 -13.41 -3.61
N LEU A 365 20.15 -13.34 -4.47
CA LEU A 365 21.40 -14.07 -4.27
C LEU A 365 22.10 -13.65 -2.96
N PHE A 366 22.10 -12.35 -2.65
CA PHE A 366 22.66 -11.85 -1.40
C PHE A 366 21.77 -12.19 -0.19
N SER A 367 20.44 -12.05 -0.26
CA SER A 367 19.54 -12.43 0.84
C SER A 367 19.62 -13.93 1.17
N ASN A 368 19.81 -14.80 0.18
CA ASN A 368 20.00 -16.24 0.42
C ASN A 368 21.36 -16.58 1.07
N GLN A 369 22.40 -15.76 0.88
CA GLN A 369 23.69 -15.93 1.55
C GLN A 369 23.67 -15.40 3.01
N PHE A 370 22.87 -14.38 3.29
CA PHE A 370 22.79 -13.75 4.62
C PHE A 370 21.61 -14.23 5.50
N GLY A 371 20.67 -15.01 4.96
CA GLY A 371 19.56 -15.63 5.70
C GLY A 371 19.98 -16.65 6.79
N LYS A 372 21.29 -16.84 7.02
CA LYS A 372 21.83 -17.58 8.17
C LYS A 372 22.13 -16.72 9.40
N LEU A 373 21.96 -15.40 9.33
CA LEU A 373 22.05 -14.53 10.50
C LEU A 373 20.63 -14.14 10.94
N GLN A 374 20.19 -14.88 11.95
CA GLN A 374 18.97 -14.68 12.74
C GLN A 374 18.83 -13.22 13.22
N ILE A 375 17.57 -12.79 13.34
CA ILE A 375 17.15 -11.92 14.45
C ILE A 375 16.30 -12.78 15.35
#